data_AF-A0A7Y2CS23-F1
#
_entry.id   AF-A0A7Y2CS23-F1
#
_cell.length_a   1.000
_cell.length_b   1.000
_cell.length_c   1.000
_cell.angle_alpha   90.00
_cell.angle_beta   90.00
_cell.angle_gamma   90.00
#
_symmetry.space_group_name_H-M   'P 1'
#
loop_
_entity.id
_entity.type
_entity.pdbx_description
1 polymer ?
#
loop_
_entity_poly.entity_id
_entity_poly.type
_entity_poly.pdbx_seq_one_letter_code
_entity_poly.pdbx_strand_id
1 'polypeptide(L)'
;MERKTDNIARRLETERFLVIMPEEMAELSQELDILERHGTLGEGSLLAAKWRDLILAVEQPKANEYTVRKFADRQELDLFLQRRLEQYERMWDGCGCRIDYYEAHGD
;
A
#
# COMPACT_ATOMS: atom_id res chain seq x y z
N MET A 1 -26.69 8.30 13.45
CA MET A 1 -25.47 7.47 13.57
C MET A 1 -24.39 8.18 12.79
N GLU A 2 -23.25 8.47 13.42
CA GLU A 2 -22.06 8.96 12.73
C GLU A 2 -21.52 7.84 11.83
N ARG A 3 -21.16 8.13 10.58
CA ARG A 3 -20.54 7.15 9.67
C ARG A 3 -19.09 6.95 10.09
N LYS A 4 -18.55 5.72 10.04
CA LYS A 4 -17.13 5.47 10.35
C LYS A 4 -16.21 6.28 9.43
N THR A 5 -16.63 6.48 8.18
CA THR A 5 -15.88 7.30 7.21
C THR A 5 -15.78 8.77 7.61
N ASP A 6 -16.71 9.31 8.40
CA ASP A 6 -16.61 10.66 8.96
C ASP A 6 -15.52 10.76 10.03
N ASN A 7 -15.43 9.74 10.90
CA ASN A 7 -14.37 9.64 11.89
C ASN A 7 -12.98 9.54 11.24
N ILE A 8 -12.86 8.72 10.18
CA ILE A 8 -11.63 8.58 9.38
C ILE A 8 -11.23 9.93 8.76
N ALA A 9 -12.18 10.68 8.20
CA ALA A 9 -11.92 12.00 7.63
C ALA A 9 -11.30 12.92 8.67
N ARG A 10 -11.95 13.04 9.83
CA ARG A 10 -11.50 13.90 10.93
C ARG A 10 -10.10 13.53 11.43
N ARG A 11 -9.79 12.24 11.52
CA ARG A 11 -8.45 11.77 11.90
C ARG A 11 -7.43 12.11 10.83
N LEU A 12 -7.77 11.91 9.56
CA LEU A 12 -6.90 12.29 8.43
C LEU A 12 -6.72 13.79 8.27
N GLU A 13 -7.53 14.66 8.88
CA GLU A 13 -7.23 16.09 8.92
C GLU A 13 -5.97 16.37 9.76
N THR A 14 -5.87 15.72 10.92
CA THR A 14 -4.78 15.94 11.90
C THR A 14 -3.57 15.06 11.61
N GLU A 15 -3.81 13.81 11.20
CA GLU A 15 -2.79 12.79 11.03
C GLU A 15 -2.57 12.49 9.54
N ARG A 16 -1.31 12.32 9.12
CA ARG A 16 -1.01 11.86 7.74
C ARG A 16 -1.15 10.36 7.55
N PHE A 17 -1.22 9.62 8.65
CA PHE A 17 -1.12 8.18 8.71
C PHE A 17 -2.10 7.69 9.77
N LEU A 18 -2.87 6.67 9.42
CA LEU A 18 -3.88 6.12 10.30
C LEU A 18 -3.92 4.61 10.11
N VAL A 19 -4.16 3.90 11.21
CA VAL A 19 -4.52 2.48 11.19
C VAL A 19 -6.01 2.35 11.46
N ILE A 20 -6.71 1.62 10.59
CA ILE A 20 -8.14 1.32 10.68
C ILE A 20 -8.40 -0.18 10.74
N MET A 21 -9.55 -0.54 11.28
CA MET A 21 -10.01 -1.92 11.39
C MET A 21 -10.76 -2.37 10.12
N PRO A 22 -10.96 -3.68 9.89
CA PRO A 22 -11.63 -4.19 8.68
C PRO A 22 -13.05 -3.64 8.48
N GLU A 23 -13.77 -3.38 9.57
CA GLU A 23 -15.10 -2.75 9.54
C GLU A 23 -15.08 -1.30 9.00
N GLU A 24 -14.08 -0.52 9.39
CA GLU A 24 -13.87 0.85 8.91
C GLU A 24 -13.42 0.85 7.45
N MET A 25 -12.53 -0.09 7.10
CA MET A 25 -12.08 -0.28 5.73
C MET A 25 -13.23 -0.73 4.81
N ALA A 26 -14.13 -1.58 5.29
CA ALA A 26 -15.29 -2.02 4.51
C ALA A 26 -16.17 -0.83 4.11
N GLU A 27 -16.47 0.08 5.04
CA GLU A 27 -17.22 1.31 4.71
C GLU A 27 -16.40 2.25 3.81
N LEU A 28 -15.13 2.49 4.12
CA LEU A 28 -14.26 3.36 3.33
C LEU A 28 -14.11 2.86 1.88
N SER A 29 -14.01 1.53 1.68
CA SER A 29 -13.86 0.90 0.37
C SER A 29 -15.02 1.16 -0.58
N GLN A 30 -16.21 1.47 -0.06
CA GLN A 30 -17.37 1.82 -0.88
C GLN A 30 -17.30 3.24 -1.45
N GLU A 31 -16.53 4.12 -0.81
CA GLU A 31 -16.33 5.51 -1.22
C GLU A 31 -14.96 5.75 -1.89
N LEU A 32 -14.08 4.75 -1.88
CA LEU A 32 -12.73 4.83 -2.48
C LEU A 32 -12.77 4.64 -3.99
N ASP A 33 -12.19 5.61 -4.70
CA ASP A 33 -11.87 5.50 -6.12
C ASP A 33 -10.47 4.92 -6.27
N ILE A 34 -10.39 3.61 -6.53
CA ILE A 34 -9.10 2.90 -6.66
C ILE A 34 -8.47 3.27 -7.99
N LEU A 35 -7.32 3.96 -7.92
CA LEU A 35 -6.54 4.33 -9.10
C LEU A 35 -5.62 3.19 -9.53
N GLU A 36 -4.92 2.58 -8.58
CA GLU A 36 -3.95 1.51 -8.83
C GLU A 36 -3.97 0.48 -7.71
N ARG A 37 -3.66 -0.77 -8.08
CA ARG A 37 -3.53 -1.89 -7.15
C ARG A 37 -2.24 -2.62 -7.48
N HIS A 38 -1.37 -2.74 -6.49
CA HIS A 38 -0.14 -3.51 -6.58
C HIS A 38 -0.22 -4.70 -5.61
N GLY A 39 0.03 -5.90 -6.12
CA GLY A 39 0.17 -7.08 -5.27
C GLY A 39 1.56 -7.12 -4.65
N THR A 40 1.66 -7.36 -3.34
CA THR A 40 2.94 -7.35 -2.60
C THR A 40 3.50 -8.77 -2.40
N LEU A 41 3.38 -9.63 -3.42
CA LEU A 41 3.92 -11.00 -3.47
C LEU A 41 3.63 -11.87 -2.22
N GLY A 42 2.52 -11.64 -1.52
CA GLY A 42 2.10 -12.42 -0.35
C GLY A 42 1.94 -11.62 0.93
N GLU A 43 2.42 -10.38 0.99
CA GLU A 43 2.28 -9.48 2.15
C GLU A 43 1.05 -8.55 2.06
N GLY A 44 0.01 -8.97 1.34
CA GLY A 44 -1.21 -8.21 1.13
C GLY A 44 -1.26 -7.43 -0.19
N SER A 45 -1.82 -6.22 -0.15
CA SER A 45 -1.96 -5.34 -1.31
C SER A 45 -1.67 -3.89 -0.93
N LEU A 46 -1.02 -3.19 -1.86
CA LEU A 46 -0.80 -1.75 -1.82
C LEU A 46 -1.73 -1.09 -2.83
N LEU A 47 -2.65 -0.26 -2.35
CA LEU A 47 -3.63 0.44 -3.17
C LEU A 47 -3.28 1.93 -3.24
N ALA A 48 -3.31 2.48 -4.44
CA ALA A 48 -3.41 3.91 -4.66
C ALA A 48 -4.88 4.25 -4.88
N ALA A 49 -5.41 5.22 -4.14
CA ALA A 49 -6.81 5.56 -4.25
C ALA A 49 -7.07 7.05 -4.00
N LYS A 50 -8.18 7.54 -4.53
CA LYS A 50 -8.75 8.83 -4.16
C LYS A 50 -9.95 8.63 -3.28
N TRP A 51 -10.12 9.54 -2.32
CA TRP A 51 -11.31 9.60 -1.50
C TRP A 51 -11.61 11.05 -1.18
N ARG A 52 -12.76 11.54 -1.66
CA ARG A 52 -13.06 12.99 -1.69
C ARG A 52 -11.93 13.72 -2.44
N ASP A 53 -11.37 14.78 -1.86
CA ASP A 53 -10.21 15.52 -2.38
C ASP A 53 -8.85 14.96 -1.92
N LEU A 54 -8.82 13.82 -1.21
CA LEU A 54 -7.60 13.23 -0.68
C LEU A 54 -7.02 12.18 -1.63
N ILE A 55 -5.69 12.16 -1.69
CA ILE A 55 -4.90 11.11 -2.35
C ILE A 55 -4.34 10.20 -1.25
N LEU A 56 -4.65 8.92 -1.34
CA LEU A 56 -4.39 7.93 -0.31
C LEU A 56 -3.57 6.75 -0.86
N ALA A 57 -2.67 6.23 -0.03
CA ALA A 57 -2.20 4.86 -0.15
C ALA A 57 -2.83 4.00 0.95
N VAL A 58 -3.28 2.80 0.61
CA VAL A 58 -3.81 1.83 1.57
C VAL A 58 -2.97 0.56 1.49
N GLU A 59 -2.39 0.18 2.63
CA GLU A 59 -1.61 -1.05 2.82
C GLU A 59 -2.38 -1.99 3.76
N GLN A 60 -2.33 -3.30 3.52
CA GLN A 60 -2.83 -4.31 4.45
C GLN A 60 -1.66 -5.16 4.98
N PRO A 61 -0.85 -4.63 5.93
CA PRO A 61 0.33 -5.34 6.42
C PRO A 61 -0.02 -6.56 7.28
N LYS A 62 -1.22 -6.61 7.88
CA LYS A 62 -1.73 -7.78 8.60
C LYS A 62 -3.19 -8.03 8.25
N ALA A 63 -3.65 -9.26 8.44
CA ALA A 63 -5.01 -9.67 8.11
C ALA A 63 -6.11 -8.79 8.76
N ASN A 64 -5.83 -8.22 9.93
CA ASN A 64 -6.85 -7.57 10.76
C ASN A 64 -6.66 -6.04 10.93
N GLU A 65 -5.77 -5.41 10.17
CA GLU A 65 -5.59 -3.95 10.19
C GLU A 65 -5.20 -3.42 8.82
N TYR A 66 -5.71 -2.24 8.49
CA TYR A 66 -5.35 -1.51 7.28
C TYR A 66 -4.64 -0.22 7.66
N THR A 67 -3.60 0.08 6.92
CA THR A 67 -2.84 1.31 7.05
C THR A 67 -3.26 2.24 5.92
N VAL A 68 -3.73 3.43 6.27
CA VAL A 68 -4.13 4.47 5.32
C VAL A 68 -3.21 5.67 5.50
N ARG A 69 -2.60 6.13 4.41
CA ARG A 69 -1.68 7.27 4.41
C ARG A 69 -2.15 8.32 3.40
N LYS A 70 -2.23 9.58 3.82
CA LYS A 70 -2.55 10.71 2.95
C LYS A 70 -1.30 11.34 2.35
N PHE A 71 -1.45 11.82 1.13
CA PHE A 71 -0.41 12.52 0.36
C PHE A 71 -0.94 13.86 -0.11
N ALA A 72 -0.06 14.84 -0.28
CA ALA A 72 -0.45 16.16 -0.76
C ALA A 72 -0.86 16.14 -2.23
N ASP A 73 -0.18 15.32 -3.02
CA ASP A 73 -0.35 15.24 -4.46
C ASP A 73 0.00 13.85 -5.02
N ARG A 74 -0.23 13.68 -6.32
CA ARG A 74 0.00 12.42 -7.03
C ARG A 74 1.49 12.06 -7.09
N GLN A 75 2.38 13.04 -7.25
CA GLN A 75 3.82 12.79 -7.33
C GLN A 75 4.38 12.30 -5.99
N GLU A 76 3.93 12.85 -4.86
CA GLU A 76 4.31 12.35 -3.53
C GLU A 76 3.86 10.90 -3.33
N LEU A 77 2.65 10.56 -3.79
CA LEU A 77 2.13 9.20 -3.78
C LEU A 77 2.97 8.26 -4.67
N ASP A 78 3.25 8.62 -5.93
CA ASP A 78 4.02 7.77 -6.84
C ASP A 78 5.42 7.46 -6.29
N LEU A 79 6.09 8.46 -5.70
CA LEU A 79 7.40 8.27 -5.04
C LEU A 79 7.32 7.32 -3.85
N PHE A 80 6.22 7.37 -3.09
CA PHE A 80 5.99 6.44 -1.99
C PHE A 80 5.74 5.02 -2.51
N LEU A 81 4.87 4.85 -3.50
CA LEU A 81 4.56 3.55 -4.10
C LEU A 81 5.83 2.89 -4.65
N GLN A 82 6.64 3.64 -5.40
CA GLN A 82 7.90 3.15 -5.96
C GLN A 82 8.84 2.64 -4.86
N ARG A 83 9.09 3.46 -3.83
CA ARG A 83 9.97 3.07 -2.72
C ARG A 83 9.45 1.85 -1.95
N ARG A 84 8.13 1.72 -1.80
CA ARG A 84 7.51 0.58 -1.14
C ARG A 84 7.62 -0.69 -1.97
N LEU A 85 7.36 -0.62 -3.27
CA LEU A 85 7.52 -1.75 -4.17
C LEU A 85 8.98 -2.22 -4.23
N GLU A 86 9.93 -1.30 -4.35
CA GLU A 86 11.36 -1.61 -4.27
C GLU A 86 11.73 -2.30 -2.93
N GLN A 87 11.11 -1.88 -1.83
CA GLN A 87 11.31 -2.51 -0.53
C GLN A 87 10.78 -3.95 -0.52
N TYR A 88 9.57 -4.18 -1.04
CA TYR A 88 9.02 -5.53 -1.14
C TYR A 88 9.89 -6.40 -2.05
N GLU A 89 10.32 -5.92 -3.20
CA GLU A 89 11.23 -6.65 -4.09
C GLU A 89 12.52 -7.06 -3.35
N ARG A 90 13.14 -6.16 -2.60
CA ARG A 90 14.36 -6.47 -1.82
C ARG A 90 14.13 -7.46 -0.67
N MET A 91 12.92 -7.50 -0.09
CA MET A 91 12.59 -8.49 0.94
C MET A 91 12.57 -9.92 0.36
N TRP A 92 12.22 -10.07 -0.92
CA TRP A 92 12.24 -11.35 -1.63
C TRP A 92 13.57 -11.64 -2.33
N ASP A 93 14.36 -10.61 -2.66
CA ASP A 93 15.73 -10.75 -3.18
C ASP A 93 16.74 -11.29 -2.12
N GLY A 94 16.28 -11.44 -0.87
CA GLY A 94 17.03 -11.96 0.27
C GLY A 94 17.18 -13.49 0.34
N CYS A 95 17.04 -14.23 -0.77
CA CYS A 95 17.54 -15.61 -0.86
C CYS A 95 18.74 -15.63 -1.80
N GLY A 96 19.94 -15.51 -1.22
CA GLY A 96 21.20 -15.64 -1.94
C GLY A 96 21.35 -17.03 -2.54
N CYS A 97 20.86 -17.23 -3.77
CA CYS A 97 21.34 -18.30 -4.62
C CYS A 97 22.54 -17.78 -5.41
N ARG A 98 23.73 -18.23 -4.99
CA ARG A 98 24.93 -18.16 -5.83
C ARG A 98 24.64 -18.99 -7.09
N ILE A 99 24.36 -18.31 -8.21
CA ILE A 99 24.29 -18.94 -9.52
C ILE A 99 25.73 -19.05 -10.03
N ASP A 100 26.36 -20.21 -9.84
CA ASP A 100 27.55 -20.55 -10.59
C ASP A 100 27.11 -20.86 -12.03
N TYR A 101 27.41 -19.96 -12.96
CA TYR A 101 27.30 -20.23 -14.39
C TYR A 101 28.36 -21.28 -14.74
N TYR A 102 27.95 -22.50 -15.08
CA TYR A 102 28.85 -23.40 -15.79
C TYR A 102 29.02 -22.83 -17.20
N GLU A 103 30.18 -22.20 -17.45
CA GLU A 103 30.63 -21.95 -18.81
C GLU A 103 30.77 -23.31 -19.51
N ALA A 104 29.83 -23.62 -20.40
CA ALA A 104 29.99 -24.71 -21.33
C ALA A 104 31.12 -24.34 -22.30
N HIS A 105 32.36 -24.73 -21.97
CA HIS A 105 33.40 -24.89 -22.97
C HIS A 105 33.03 -26.10 -23.81
N GLY A 106 32.59 -25.82 -25.04
CA GLY A 106 32.55 -26.84 -26.08
C GLY A 106 33.97 -27.19 -26.50
N ASP A 107 34.24 -28.49 -26.53
CA ASP A 107 34.96 -29.17 -27.61
C ASP A 107 34.42 -30.60 -27.73
#